data_AF-A0A965VVJ4-F1
#
_entry.id   AF-A0A965VVJ4-F1
#
_cell.length_a   1.000
_cell.length_b   1.000
_cell.length_c   1.000
_cell.angle_alpha   90.00
_cell.angle_beta   90.00
_cell.angle_gamma   90.00
#
_symmetry.space_group_name_H-M   'P 1'
#
loop_
_entity.id
_entity.type
_entity.pdbx_description
1 polymer ?
#
loop_
_entity_poly.entity_id
_entity_poly.type
_entity_poly.pdbx_seq_one_letter_code
_entity_poly.pdbx_strand_id
1 'polypeptide(L)'
;MAACIITNQVIVFKKYKRFVDFIKDVPTWINYPTPFILVEDSSLQNITFNSSINRAILSRMSRNVGMNQGASRIAYEWIKEHGYNTFNISPEGKGRKWSKDIFLKVVNQERLKFEPHFKPAKVTQDMIDAFSLALMAKKHINNGKKGIN
;
A
#
# COMPACT_ATOMS: atom_id res chain seq x y z
N MET A 1 -1.09 0.92 9.48
CA MET A 1 -1.06 1.41 8.08
C MET A 1 0.37 1.81 7.75
N ALA A 2 0.82 1.50 6.54
CA ALA A 2 2.15 1.86 6.05
C ALA A 2 2.04 2.42 4.62
N ALA A 3 2.94 3.34 4.29
CA ALA A 3 3.19 3.79 2.93
C ALA A 3 4.64 3.49 2.55
N CYS A 4 4.85 3.13 1.29
CA CYS A 4 6.17 2.91 0.71
C CYS A 4 6.38 3.91 -0.42
N ILE A 5 7.45 4.68 -0.34
CA ILE A 5 7.84 5.65 -1.36
C ILE A 5 9.12 5.13 -2.00
N ILE A 6 9.11 5.04 -3.34
CA ILE A 6 10.31 4.70 -4.12
C ILE A 6 10.70 5.96 -4.91
N THR A 7 11.82 6.56 -4.53
CA THR A 7 12.37 7.75 -5.20
C THR A 7 13.88 7.62 -5.33
N ASN A 8 14.44 7.95 -6.49
CA ASN A 8 15.89 7.88 -6.75
C ASN A 8 16.54 6.55 -6.32
N GLN A 9 15.88 5.42 -6.62
CA GLN A 9 16.29 4.06 -6.25
C GLN A 9 16.38 3.83 -4.73
N VAL A 10 15.81 4.71 -3.92
CA VAL A 10 15.71 4.59 -2.46
C VAL A 10 14.27 4.27 -2.06
N ILE A 11 14.13 3.32 -1.14
CA ILE A 11 12.88 2.92 -0.49
C ILE A 11 12.80 3.64 0.85
N VAL A 12 11.71 4.38 1.04
CA VAL A 12 11.35 5.04 2.30
C VAL A 12 10.03 4.46 2.78
N PHE A 13 9.98 4.03 4.04
CA PHE A 13 8.76 3.53 4.66
C PHE A 13 8.23 4.50 5.69
N LYS A 14 6.99 4.95 5.50
CA LYS A 14 6.25 5.68 6.54
C LYS A 14 5.30 4.70 7.24
N LYS A 15 5.35 4.65 8.58
CA LYS A 15 4.41 3.89 9.41
C LYS A 15 3.54 4.84 10.20
N TYR A 16 2.24 4.62 10.15
CA TYR A 16 1.27 5.43 10.87
C TYR A 16 0.63 4.61 11.98
N LYS A 17 0.78 5.08 13.22
CA LYS A 17 0.18 4.46 14.40
C LYS A 17 -1.34 4.63 14.37
N ARG A 18 -1.82 5.79 13.93
CA ARG A 18 -3.26 6.08 13.78
C ARG A 18 -3.58 6.44 12.35
N PHE A 19 -4.79 6.14 11.92
CA PHE A 19 -5.28 6.51 10.59
C PHE A 19 -5.27 8.03 10.37
N VAL A 20 -5.60 8.81 11.40
CA VAL A 20 -5.55 10.28 11.34
C VAL A 20 -4.13 10.83 11.11
N ASP A 21 -3.09 10.12 11.51
CA ASP A 21 -1.71 10.54 11.27
C ASP A 21 -1.35 10.37 9.79
N PHE A 22 -1.91 9.34 9.14
CA PHE A 22 -1.81 9.17 7.69
C PHE A 22 -2.56 10.30 6.95
N ILE A 23 -3.81 10.57 7.33
CA ILE A 23 -4.63 11.63 6.70
C ILE A 23 -3.91 12.99 6.74
N LYS A 24 -3.26 13.32 7.86
CA LYS A 24 -2.48 14.56 8.02
C LYS A 24 -1.18 14.59 7.23
N ASP A 25 -0.58 13.44 6.94
CA ASP A 25 0.68 13.35 6.19
C ASP A 25 0.47 13.41 4.68
N VAL A 26 -0.68 12.93 4.15
CA VAL A 26 -0.98 12.93 2.71
C VAL A 26 -0.78 14.29 2.03
N PRO A 27 -1.22 15.45 2.58
CA PRO A 27 -0.94 16.75 1.98
C PRO A 27 0.56 17.06 1.81
N THR A 28 1.44 16.47 2.62
CA THR A 28 2.89 16.70 2.53
C THR A 28 3.53 16.00 1.32
N TRP A 29 2.81 15.09 0.67
CA TRP A 29 3.33 14.31 -0.45
C TRP A 29 3.46 15.12 -1.74
N ILE A 30 2.90 16.33 -1.79
CA ILE A 30 3.12 17.31 -2.87
C ILE A 30 4.60 17.66 -3.06
N ASN A 31 5.43 17.44 -2.02
CA ASN A 31 6.87 17.66 -2.08
C ASN A 31 7.61 16.55 -2.86
N TYR A 32 6.94 15.44 -3.22
CA TYR A 32 7.50 14.44 -4.10
C TYR A 32 7.25 14.84 -5.56
N PRO A 33 8.26 14.73 -6.46
CA PRO A 33 8.07 15.06 -7.86
C PRO A 33 7.12 14.05 -8.52
N THR A 34 6.01 14.53 -9.07
CA THR A 34 5.03 13.74 -9.85
C THR A 34 4.60 12.44 -9.17
N PRO A 35 3.97 12.48 -7.98
CA PRO A 35 3.64 11.28 -7.23
C PRO A 35 2.58 10.47 -7.99
N PHE A 36 2.88 9.19 -8.20
CA PHE A 36 1.94 8.20 -8.72
C PHE A 36 1.69 7.18 -7.61
N ILE A 37 0.43 7.06 -7.18
CA ILE A 37 0.08 6.38 -5.95
C ILE A 37 -0.85 5.22 -6.26
N LEU A 38 -0.51 4.04 -5.74
CA LEU A 38 -1.35 2.85 -5.81
C LEU A 38 -1.79 2.47 -4.40
N VAL A 39 -3.11 2.35 -4.22
CA VAL A 39 -3.74 2.01 -2.93
C VAL A 39 -4.36 0.62 -3.04
N GLU A 40 -4.10 -0.25 -2.07
CA GLU A 40 -4.93 -1.44 -1.90
C GLU A 40 -6.25 -1.04 -1.23
N ASP A 41 -7.35 -1.26 -1.92
CA ASP A 41 -8.71 -0.98 -1.47
C ASP A 41 -9.48 -2.29 -1.31
N SER A 42 -9.67 -2.70 -0.05
CA SER A 42 -10.37 -3.95 0.27
C SER A 42 -11.89 -3.84 0.11
N SER A 43 -12.43 -2.63 -0.07
CA SER A 43 -13.85 -2.45 -0.41
C SER A 43 -14.18 -2.95 -1.83
N LEU A 44 -13.17 -3.10 -2.69
CA LEU A 44 -13.32 -3.66 -4.03
C LEU A 44 -13.59 -5.17 -4.05
N GLN A 45 -13.46 -5.85 -2.90
CA GLN A 45 -13.80 -7.27 -2.79
C GLN A 45 -15.14 -7.46 -2.11
N ASN A 46 -15.98 -8.30 -2.70
CA ASN A 46 -17.26 -8.70 -2.12
C ASN A 46 -17.08 -9.82 -1.08
N ILE A 47 -16.22 -9.59 -0.08
CA ILE A 47 -16.02 -10.54 1.03
C ILE A 47 -17.06 -10.21 2.10
N THR A 48 -18.30 -10.61 1.87
CA THR A 48 -19.32 -10.59 2.91
C THR A 48 -19.00 -11.63 3.99
N PHE A 49 -19.46 -11.31 5.20
CA PHE A 49 -19.25 -11.99 6.47
C PHE A 49 -19.18 -13.51 6.38
N ASN A 50 -17.99 -14.05 6.64
CA ASN A 50 -17.72 -15.49 6.66
C ASN A 50 -18.59 -16.17 7.72
N SER A 51 -19.32 -17.24 7.40
CA SER A 51 -20.22 -17.90 8.36
C SER A 51 -19.43 -18.62 9.46
N SER A 52 -19.32 -18.02 10.65
CA SER A 52 -18.83 -18.69 11.86
C SER A 52 -20.01 -19.20 12.69
N ILE A 53 -19.87 -20.38 13.29
CA ILE A 53 -20.87 -20.96 14.21
C ILE A 53 -21.07 -20.05 15.45
N ASN A 54 -20.04 -19.28 15.83
CA ASN A 54 -20.11 -18.36 16.97
C ASN A 54 -20.47 -16.93 16.53
N ARG A 55 -21.69 -16.51 16.88
CA ARG A 55 -22.24 -15.18 16.56
C ARG A 55 -21.39 -14.01 17.07
N ALA A 56 -20.75 -14.11 18.23
CA ALA A 56 -19.93 -13.04 18.78
C ALA A 56 -18.61 -12.87 18.00
N ILE A 57 -17.98 -13.99 17.64
CA ILE A 57 -16.77 -14.00 16.79
C ILE A 57 -17.12 -13.44 15.41
N LEU A 58 -18.23 -13.89 14.84
CA LEU A 58 -18.75 -13.40 13.57
C LEU A 58 -18.95 -11.88 13.58
N SER A 59 -19.66 -11.35 14.58
CA SER A 59 -19.92 -9.91 14.73
C SER A 59 -18.62 -9.10 14.85
N ARG A 60 -17.63 -9.59 15.59
CA ARG A 60 -16.32 -8.93 15.71
C ARG A 60 -15.56 -8.93 14.38
N MET A 61 -15.50 -10.08 13.69
CA MET A 61 -14.85 -10.19 12.37
C MET A 61 -15.52 -9.25 11.38
N SER A 62 -16.86 -9.21 11.40
CA SER A 62 -17.68 -8.36 10.54
C SER A 62 -17.35 -6.89 10.70
N ARG A 63 -17.31 -6.40 11.95
CA ARG A 63 -16.91 -5.03 12.25
C ARG A 63 -15.50 -4.72 11.77
N ASN A 64 -14.55 -5.62 12.00
CA ASN A 64 -13.16 -5.41 11.58
C ASN A 64 -13.02 -5.37 10.05
N VAL A 65 -13.72 -6.24 9.32
CA VAL A 65 -13.75 -6.22 7.85
C VAL A 65 -14.32 -4.90 7.35
N GLY A 66 -15.49 -4.49 7.85
CA GLY A 66 -16.11 -3.22 7.47
C GLY A 66 -15.23 -2.01 7.79
N MET A 67 -14.57 -2.00 8.95
CA MET A 67 -13.61 -0.95 9.31
C MET A 67 -12.42 -0.88 8.36
N ASN A 68 -11.86 -2.03 7.97
CA ASN A 68 -10.73 -2.08 7.03
C ASN A 68 -11.14 -1.64 5.62
N GLN A 69 -12.31 -2.08 5.16
CA GLN A 69 -12.88 -1.65 3.87
C GLN A 69 -13.11 -0.14 3.87
N GLY A 70 -13.76 0.40 4.91
CA GLY A 70 -13.95 1.84 5.06
C GLY A 70 -12.64 2.62 5.11
N ALA A 71 -11.66 2.18 5.92
CA ALA A 71 -10.38 2.87 6.04
C ALA A 71 -9.59 2.87 4.72
N SER A 72 -9.58 1.76 4.00
CA SER A 72 -8.89 1.67 2.70
C SER A 72 -9.58 2.50 1.62
N ARG A 73 -10.93 2.55 1.61
CA ARG A 73 -11.67 3.42 0.69
C ARG A 73 -11.44 4.90 0.99
N ILE A 74 -11.51 5.30 2.26
CA ILE A 74 -11.23 6.69 2.67
C ILE A 74 -9.80 7.07 2.32
N ALA A 75 -8.82 6.16 2.50
CA ALA A 75 -7.44 6.44 2.12
C ALA A 75 -7.30 6.74 0.63
N TYR A 76 -7.93 5.93 -0.24
CA TYR A 76 -7.93 6.16 -1.68
C TYR A 76 -8.58 7.51 -2.06
N GLU A 77 -9.80 7.76 -1.58
CA GLU A 77 -10.53 8.99 -1.91
C GLU A 77 -9.80 10.23 -1.38
N TRP A 78 -9.24 10.16 -0.16
CA TRP A 78 -8.50 11.28 0.42
C TRP A 78 -7.25 11.63 -0.38
N ILE A 79 -6.49 10.62 -0.81
CA ILE A 79 -5.32 10.84 -1.68
C ILE A 79 -5.77 11.46 -3.01
N LYS A 80 -6.85 10.95 -3.61
CA LYS A 80 -7.37 11.46 -4.89
C LYS A 80 -7.86 12.90 -4.79
N GLU A 81 -8.55 13.26 -3.71
CA GLU A 81 -9.04 14.62 -3.43
C GLU A 81 -7.91 15.65 -3.36
N HIS A 82 -6.70 15.23 -2.98
CA HIS A 82 -5.50 16.09 -2.96
C HIS A 82 -4.81 16.21 -4.32
N GLY A 83 -5.46 15.76 -5.41
CA GLY A 83 -4.99 15.96 -6.79
C GLY A 83 -3.86 15.04 -7.23
N TYR A 84 -3.56 13.98 -6.47
CA TYR A 84 -2.51 13.03 -6.84
C TYR A 84 -2.99 12.04 -7.92
N ASN A 85 -2.08 11.65 -8.82
CA ASN A 85 -2.35 10.60 -9.80
C ASN A 85 -2.46 9.25 -9.09
N THR A 86 -3.68 8.78 -8.86
CA THR A 86 -3.97 7.70 -7.90
C THR A 86 -4.90 6.66 -8.50
N PHE A 87 -4.52 5.39 -8.32
CA PHE A 87 -5.34 4.24 -8.64
C PHE A 87 -5.49 3.34 -7.41
N ASN A 88 -6.56 2.56 -7.37
CA ASN A 88 -6.74 1.50 -6.38
C ASN A 88 -6.87 0.14 -7.04
N ILE A 89 -6.49 -0.90 -6.29
CA ILE A 89 -6.66 -2.30 -6.66
C ILE A 89 -7.22 -3.09 -5.50
N SER A 90 -7.91 -4.19 -5.79
CA SER A 90 -8.33 -5.14 -4.77
C SER A 90 -7.13 -5.91 -4.22
N PRO A 91 -7.21 -6.45 -2.99
CA PRO A 91 -6.22 -7.39 -2.47
C PRO A 91 -5.93 -8.58 -3.41
N GLU A 92 -6.94 -9.07 -4.12
CA GLU A 92 -6.77 -10.09 -5.16
C GLU A 92 -5.95 -9.57 -6.36
N GLY A 93 -6.22 -8.34 -6.80
CA GLY A 93 -5.46 -7.67 -7.86
C GLY A 93 -3.99 -7.40 -7.49
N LYS A 94 -3.67 -7.23 -6.20
CA LYS A 94 -2.28 -7.16 -5.72
C LYS A 94 -1.55 -8.50 -5.90
N GLY A 95 -2.30 -9.60 -5.80
CA GLY A 95 -1.78 -10.95 -5.89
C GLY A 95 -1.24 -11.48 -4.56
N ARG A 96 -0.43 -12.53 -4.63
CA ARG A 96 0.01 -13.28 -3.44
C ARG A 96 0.91 -12.45 -2.53
N LYS A 97 0.65 -12.58 -1.24
CA LYS A 97 1.46 -12.01 -0.16
C LYS A 97 2.91 -12.51 -0.24
N TRP A 98 3.87 -11.60 -0.16
CA TRP A 98 5.29 -11.94 -0.18
C TRP A 98 5.82 -12.24 1.22
N SER A 99 6.75 -13.19 1.29
CA SER A 99 7.60 -13.38 2.46
C SER A 99 8.72 -12.34 2.49
N LYS A 100 9.37 -12.21 3.65
CA LYS A 100 10.53 -11.33 3.81
C LYS A 100 11.68 -11.67 2.86
N ASP A 101 11.92 -12.96 2.60
CA ASP A 101 12.99 -13.39 1.70
C ASP A 101 12.71 -13.04 0.25
N ILE A 102 11.45 -13.23 -0.20
CA ILE A 102 11.02 -12.81 -1.53
C ILE A 102 11.18 -11.30 -1.67
N PHE A 103 10.69 -10.55 -0.68
CA PHE A 103 10.84 -9.10 -0.64
C PHE A 103 12.30 -8.65 -0.79
N LEU A 104 13.22 -9.18 0.02
CA LEU A 104 14.64 -8.81 -0.03
C LEU A 104 15.29 -9.18 -1.38
N LYS A 105 14.93 -10.33 -1.97
CA LYS A 105 15.38 -10.71 -3.31
C LYS A 105 14.91 -9.71 -4.37
N VAL A 106 13.65 -9.29 -4.32
CA VAL A 106 13.10 -8.30 -5.26
C VAL A 106 13.77 -6.93 -5.09
N VAL A 107 14.01 -6.48 -3.86
CA VAL A 107 14.74 -5.22 -3.59
C VAL A 107 16.12 -5.25 -4.25
N ASN A 108 16.85 -6.35 -4.12
CA ASN A 108 18.16 -6.53 -4.74
C ASN A 108 18.08 -6.57 -6.28
N GLN A 109 17.13 -7.32 -6.84
CA GLN A 109 16.91 -7.41 -8.30
C GLN A 109 16.57 -6.06 -8.92
N GLU A 110 15.74 -5.25 -8.25
CA GLU A 110 15.35 -3.91 -8.68
C GLU A 110 16.45 -2.86 -8.41
N ARG A 111 17.60 -3.28 -7.84
CA ARG A 111 18.74 -2.42 -7.45
C ARG A 111 18.32 -1.26 -6.54
N LEU A 112 17.35 -1.52 -5.67
CA LEU A 112 16.85 -0.54 -4.72
C LEU A 112 17.64 -0.59 -3.41
N LYS A 113 17.79 0.58 -2.77
CA LYS A 113 18.44 0.74 -1.48
C LYS A 113 17.42 1.19 -0.45
N PHE A 114 17.64 0.87 0.81
CA PHE A 114 16.87 1.47 1.90
C PHE A 114 17.44 2.85 2.25
N GLU A 115 16.62 3.69 2.87
CA GLU A 115 17.09 4.94 3.48
C GLU A 115 18.24 4.72 4.48
N PRO A 116 19.12 5.72 4.69
CA PRO A 116 20.18 5.63 5.68
C PRO A 116 19.64 5.21 7.05
N HIS A 117 20.34 4.31 7.73
CA HIS A 117 19.98 3.76 9.06
C HIS A 117 18.74 2.87 9.12
N PHE A 118 18.09 2.58 7.99
CA PHE A 118 17.04 1.57 7.96
C PHE A 118 17.64 0.20 8.29
N LYS A 119 17.00 -0.52 9.22
CA LYS A 119 17.40 -1.87 9.61
C LYS A 119 16.48 -2.88 8.91
N PRO A 120 16.95 -3.67 7.92
CA PRO A 120 16.14 -4.69 7.25
C PRO A 120 15.51 -5.71 8.22
N ALA A 121 16.11 -5.91 9.40
CA ALA A 121 15.54 -6.70 10.48
C ALA A 121 14.13 -6.22 10.90
N LYS A 122 13.86 -4.90 10.85
CA LYS A 122 12.59 -4.27 11.29
C LYS A 122 11.48 -4.24 10.22
N VAL A 123 11.72 -4.84 9.06
CA VAL A 123 10.70 -4.96 8.00
C VAL A 123 9.52 -5.77 8.52
N THR A 124 8.33 -5.18 8.44
CA THR A 124 7.05 -5.82 8.80
C THR A 124 6.26 -6.14 7.54
N GLN A 125 5.24 -6.99 7.67
CA GLN A 125 4.41 -7.36 6.55
C GLN A 125 3.72 -6.16 5.88
N ASP A 126 3.16 -5.23 6.65
CA ASP A 126 2.56 -4.01 6.10
C ASP A 126 3.52 -3.22 5.21
N MET A 127 4.82 -3.25 5.52
CA MET A 127 5.85 -2.60 4.69
C MET A 127 6.09 -3.37 3.40
N ILE A 128 6.12 -4.70 3.48
CA ILE A 128 6.27 -5.57 2.31
C ILE A 128 5.08 -5.36 1.36
N ASP A 129 3.87 -5.33 1.90
CA ASP A 129 2.65 -5.12 1.12
C ASP A 129 2.60 -3.70 0.54
N ALA A 130 3.02 -2.67 1.28
CA ALA A 130 3.14 -1.32 0.73
C ALA A 130 4.22 -1.24 -0.37
N PHE A 131 5.33 -1.97 -0.22
CA PHE A 131 6.38 -2.03 -1.24
C PHE A 131 5.92 -2.71 -2.53
N SER A 132 5.17 -3.80 -2.44
CA SER A 132 4.67 -4.46 -3.65
C SER A 132 3.76 -3.53 -4.46
N LEU A 133 2.90 -2.75 -3.78
CA LEU A 133 2.08 -1.71 -4.42
C LEU A 133 2.94 -0.62 -5.08
N ALA A 134 3.94 -0.09 -4.37
CA ALA A 134 4.85 0.91 -4.92
C ALA A 134 5.62 0.40 -6.15
N LEU A 135 6.01 -0.88 -6.13
CA LEU A 135 6.68 -1.50 -7.28
C LEU A 135 5.73 -1.69 -8.47
N MET A 136 4.47 -2.08 -8.23
CA MET A 136 3.45 -2.17 -9.27
C MET A 136 3.19 -0.80 -9.91
N ALA A 137 3.06 0.25 -9.10
CA ALA A 137 2.96 1.63 -9.57
C ALA A 137 4.15 2.02 -10.47
N LYS A 138 5.40 1.79 -10.01
CA LYS A 138 6.61 2.04 -10.80
C LYS A 138 6.59 1.32 -12.15
N LYS A 139 6.17 0.05 -12.18
CA LYS A 139 6.09 -0.75 -13.41
C LYS A 139 5.00 -0.23 -14.36
N HIS A 140 3.85 0.18 -13.84
CA HIS A 140 2.76 0.76 -14.63
C HIS A 140 3.23 2.03 -15.36
N ILE A 141 3.89 2.95 -14.65
CA ILE A 141 4.47 4.17 -15.22
C ILE A 141 5.48 3.84 -16.33
N ASN A 142 6.37 2.87 -16.09
CA ASN A 142 7.39 2.49 -17.06
C ASN A 142 6.80 1.85 -18.33
N ASN A 143 5.73 1.08 -18.20
CA ASN A 143 5.04 0.49 -19.35
C ASN A 143 4.29 1.55 -20.16
N GLY A 144 3.63 2.51 -19.50
CA GLY A 144 3.00 3.65 -20.17
C GLY A 144 3.99 4.49 -20.97
N LYS A 145 5.23 4.67 -20.48
CA LYS A 145 6.30 5.37 -21.21
C LYS A 145 6.80 4.60 -22.44
N LYS A 146 6.76 3.27 -22.42
CA LYS A 146 7.20 2.43 -23.55
C LYS A 146 6.21 2.39 -24.71
N GLY A 147 4.93 2.69 -24.48
CA GLY A 147 3.89 2.72 -25.52
C GLY A 147 3.78 4.04 -26.29
N ILE A 148 4.65 5.01 -26.01
CA ILE A 148 4.67 6.35 -26.65
C ILE A 148 5.93 6.51 -27.52
N ASN A 149 6.75 5.47 -27.67
CA ASN A 149 7.92 5.44 -28.55
C ASN A 149 7.66 4.57 -29.78
#